data_AF-A0A538HIQ8-F1
#
_entry.id   AF-A0A538HIQ8-F1
#
_cell.length_a   1.000
_cell.length_b   1.000
_cell.length_c   1.000
_cell.angle_alpha   90.00
_cell.angle_beta   90.00
_cell.angle_gamma   90.00
#
_symmetry.space_group_name_H-M   'P 1'
#
loop_
_entity.id
_entity.type
_entity.pdbx_description
1 polymer ?
#
loop_
_entity_poly.entity_id
_entity_poly.type
_entity_poly.pdbx_seq_one_letter_code
_entity_poly.pdbx_strand_id
1 'polypeptide(L)'
;MDAGMDAAPSRESQVGRRVFIGMLAAGGAGILWGAKVQDWLERMLAPITARDGTGLSSFLPVGRFRIYSVTGDLPHRSAQAYRLTVGGLVEHPTTLTLADLK
;
A
#
# COMPACT_ATOMS: atom_id res chain seq x y z
N MET A 1 -29.38 10.00 -63.74
CA MET A 1 -29.87 9.24 -62.58
C MET A 1 -28.68 8.41 -62.11
N ASP A 2 -27.66 9.00 -61.49
CA ASP A 2 -27.64 9.63 -60.15
C ASP A 2 -28.16 8.63 -59.09
N ALA A 3 -27.41 8.15 -58.11
CA ALA A 3 -26.02 8.33 -57.71
C ALA A 3 -25.60 7.06 -56.94
N GLY A 4 -24.33 6.67 -57.02
CA GLY A 4 -23.77 5.64 -56.15
C GLY A 4 -23.79 6.14 -54.71
N MET A 5 -24.58 5.49 -53.86
CA MET A 5 -24.52 5.70 -52.42
C MET A 5 -23.31 4.93 -51.88
N ASP A 6 -22.13 5.53 -52.02
CA ASP A 6 -20.94 5.08 -51.30
C ASP A 6 -21.22 5.21 -49.80
N ALA A 7 -21.50 4.07 -49.17
CA ALA A 7 -21.61 4.00 -47.72
C ALA A 7 -20.26 4.42 -47.13
N ALA A 8 -20.22 5.61 -46.52
CA ALA A 8 -19.02 6.08 -45.83
C ALA A 8 -18.58 5.01 -44.81
N PRO A 9 -17.29 4.65 -44.76
CA PRO A 9 -16.81 3.63 -43.85
C PRO A 9 -17.18 4.03 -42.42
N SER A 10 -17.92 3.16 -41.74
CA SER A 10 -18.20 3.29 -40.32
C SER A 10 -16.86 3.38 -39.61
N ARG A 11 -16.58 4.55 -39.02
CA ARG A 11 -15.34 4.82 -38.31
C ARG A 11 -15.30 3.88 -37.11
N GLU A 12 -14.66 2.72 -37.24
CA GLU A 12 -14.49 1.75 -36.17
C GLU A 12 -13.77 2.46 -35.01
N SER A 13 -14.55 2.89 -34.04
CA SER A 13 -14.04 3.52 -32.84
C SER A 13 -13.27 2.44 -32.09
N GLN A 14 -11.94 2.62 -31.97
CA GLN A 14 -11.07 1.73 -31.20
C GLN A 14 -11.28 1.91 -29.69
N VAL A 15 -12.53 1.77 -29.24
CA VAL A 15 -12.94 1.92 -27.85
C VAL A 15 -12.19 0.90 -26.98
N GLY A 16 -12.13 -0.37 -27.41
CA GLY A 16 -11.49 -1.43 -26.64
C GLY A 16 -10.01 -1.15 -26.35
N ARG A 17 -9.24 -0.74 -27.36
CA ARG A 17 -7.82 -0.41 -27.20
C ARG A 17 -7.61 0.77 -26.26
N ARG A 18 -8.44 1.82 -26.39
CA ARG A 18 -8.34 3.02 -25.55
C ARG A 18 -8.69 2.73 -24.09
N VAL A 19 -9.73 1.93 -23.87
CA VAL A 19 -10.13 1.49 -22.52
C VAL A 19 -9.04 0.64 -21.89
N PHE A 20 -8.47 -0.31 -22.65
CA PHE A 20 -7.40 -1.17 -22.16
C PHE A 20 -6.15 -0.37 -21.76
N ILE A 21 -5.69 0.54 -22.63
CA ILE A 21 -4.55 1.42 -22.34
C ILE A 21 -4.86 2.32 -21.14
N GLY A 22 -6.08 2.86 -21.05
CA GLY A 22 -6.50 3.67 -19.92
C GLY A 22 -6.46 2.90 -18.60
N MET A 23 -6.93 1.65 -18.60
CA MET A 23 -6.90 0.78 -17.43
C MET A 23 -5.47 0.43 -17.00
N LEU A 24 -4.58 0.12 -17.95
CA LEU A 24 -3.16 -0.11 -17.65
C LEU A 24 -2.48 1.13 -17.10
N ALA A 25 -2.73 2.30 -17.69
CA ALA A 25 -2.17 3.57 -17.23
C ALA A 25 -2.69 3.91 -15.81
N ALA A 26 -3.98 3.70 -15.54
CA ALA A 26 -4.57 3.90 -14.23
C ALA A 26 -3.97 2.93 -13.18
N GLY A 27 -3.80 1.65 -13.53
CA GLY A 27 -3.15 0.67 -12.67
C GLY A 27 -1.70 1.04 -12.35
N GLY A 28 -0.92 1.40 -13.38
CA GLY A 28 0.46 1.86 -13.22
C GLY A 28 0.56 3.12 -12.35
N ALA A 29 -0.32 4.08 -12.57
CA ALA A 29 -0.44 5.27 -11.72
C ALA A 29 -0.74 4.88 -10.26
N GLY A 30 -1.67 3.95 -10.04
CA GLY A 30 -1.97 3.41 -8.72
C GLY A 30 -0.75 2.83 -8.00
N ILE A 31 0.12 2.11 -8.72
CA ILE A 31 1.36 1.55 -8.14
C ILE A 31 2.33 2.67 -7.73
N LEU A 32 2.52 3.67 -8.59
CA LEU A 32 3.48 4.75 -8.34
C LEU A 32 3.04 5.71 -7.23
N TRP A 33 1.75 6.01 -7.15
CA TRP A 33 1.21 7.00 -6.20
C TRP A 33 0.46 6.38 -5.02
N GLY A 34 0.25 5.06 -5.01
CA GLY A 34 -0.58 4.37 -4.02
C GLY A 34 -0.18 4.67 -2.58
N ALA A 35 1.11 4.54 -2.26
CA ALA A 35 1.62 4.84 -0.91
C ALA A 35 1.32 6.29 -0.47
N LYS A 36 1.47 7.26 -1.37
CA LYS A 36 1.21 8.68 -1.06
C LYS A 36 -0.29 8.95 -0.87
N VAL A 37 -1.14 8.31 -1.66
CA VAL A 37 -2.60 8.40 -1.51
C VAL A 37 -3.05 7.75 -0.21
N GLN A 38 -2.48 6.60 0.13
CA GLN A 38 -2.72 5.90 1.39
C GLN A 38 -2.30 6.76 2.59
N ASP A 39 -1.07 7.28 2.60
CA ASP A 39 -0.56 8.15 3.67
C ASP A 39 -1.44 9.39 3.89
N TRP A 40 -1.94 9.98 2.80
CA TRP A 40 -2.84 11.12 2.88
C TRP A 40 -4.19 10.73 3.49
N LEU A 41 -4.77 9.62 3.05
CA LEU A 41 -6.03 9.10 3.58
C LEU A 41 -5.93 8.77 5.08
N GLU A 42 -4.83 8.15 5.48
CA GLU A 42 -4.53 7.85 6.90
C GLU A 42 -4.46 9.12 7.75
N ARG A 43 -3.78 10.18 7.29
CA ARG A 43 -3.70 11.45 8.04
C ARG A 43 -5.06 12.10 8.26
N MET A 44 -5.93 12.02 7.25
CA MET A 44 -7.28 12.61 7.32
C MET A 44 -8.21 11.81 8.23
N LEU A 45 -8.08 10.47 8.23
CA LEU A 45 -8.96 9.58 9.01
C LEU A 45 -8.43 9.27 10.43
N ALA A 46 -7.14 9.47 10.70
CA ALA A 46 -6.51 9.21 12.00
C ALA A 46 -7.28 9.79 13.22
N PRO A 47 -7.79 11.04 13.19
CA PRO A 47 -8.51 11.62 14.33
C PRO A 47 -9.86 10.95 14.62
N ILE A 48 -10.47 10.36 13.59
CA ILE A 48 -11.74 9.63 13.68
C ILE A 48 -11.47 8.23 14.22
N THR A 49 -10.50 7.53 13.64
CA THR A 49 -10.13 6.18 14.06
C THR A 49 -9.55 6.13 15.48
N ALA A 50 -8.89 7.20 15.94
CA ALA A 50 -8.32 7.27 17.30
C ALA A 50 -9.39 7.44 18.40
N ARG A 51 -10.60 7.88 18.05
CA ARG A 51 -11.71 8.09 18.99
C ARG A 51 -12.80 7.04 18.86
N ASP A 52 -12.58 6.03 18.02
CA ASP A 52 -13.58 5.00 17.77
C ASP A 52 -13.56 3.93 18.87
N GLY A 53 -14.50 4.05 19.80
CA GLY A 53 -14.76 3.04 20.84
C GLY A 53 -15.58 1.83 20.37
N THR A 54 -16.06 1.83 19.12
CA THR A 54 -16.94 0.78 18.57
C THR A 54 -16.18 -0.28 17.77
N GLY A 55 -14.95 0.01 17.34
CA GLY A 55 -14.11 -0.88 16.56
C GLY A 55 -14.44 -0.94 15.07
N LEU A 56 -15.43 -0.17 14.59
CA LEU A 56 -15.82 -0.12 13.16
C LEU A 56 -14.72 0.43 12.25
N SER A 57 -13.85 1.29 12.79
CA SER A 57 -12.64 1.79 12.12
C SER A 57 -11.68 0.67 11.68
N SER A 58 -11.77 -0.53 12.26
CA SER A 58 -10.97 -1.68 11.83
C SER A 58 -11.32 -2.22 10.45
N PHE A 59 -12.50 -1.90 9.91
CA PHE A 59 -12.92 -2.30 8.56
C PHE A 59 -12.46 -1.34 7.47
N LEU A 60 -11.96 -0.16 7.85
CA LEU A 60 -11.39 0.75 6.88
C LEU A 60 -10.01 0.24 6.48
N PRO A 61 -9.60 0.36 5.20
CA PRO A 61 -8.26 0.01 4.73
C PRO A 61 -7.23 1.08 5.16
N VAL A 62 -7.31 1.51 6.43
CA VAL A 62 -6.43 2.48 7.07
C VAL A 62 -6.10 1.96 8.46
N GLY A 63 -4.81 1.89 8.81
CA GLY A 63 -4.43 1.34 10.10
C GLY A 63 -2.93 1.13 10.24
N ARG A 64 -2.39 1.59 11.37
CA ARG A 64 -0.99 1.33 11.75
C ARG A 64 -0.89 0.03 12.53
N PHE A 65 0.33 -0.50 12.59
CA PHE A 65 0.68 -1.63 13.48
C PHE A 65 0.23 -1.33 14.92
N ARG A 66 -0.55 -2.24 15.51
CA ARG A 66 -0.97 -2.17 16.91
C ARG A 66 -0.05 -3.04 17.75
N ILE A 67 0.53 -2.45 18.80
CA ILE A 67 1.35 -3.18 19.76
C ILE A 67 0.54 -3.34 21.04
N TYR A 68 0.28 -4.58 21.42
CA TYR A 68 -0.31 -4.91 22.71
C TYR A 68 0.82 -5.28 23.67
N SER A 69 0.89 -4.56 24.79
CA SER A 69 1.86 -4.85 25.85
C SER A 69 1.11 -5.27 27.10
N VAL A 70 1.57 -6.34 27.74
CA VAL A 70 1.08 -6.77 29.05
C VAL A 70 1.76 -5.96 30.17
N THR A 71 2.95 -5.41 29.91
CA THR A 71 3.75 -4.69 30.92
C THR A 71 3.34 -3.22 31.06
N GLY A 72 2.47 -2.71 30.18
CA GLY A 72 1.98 -1.33 30.21
C GLY A 72 2.91 -0.30 29.56
N ASP A 73 4.12 -0.69 29.18
CA ASP A 73 5.09 0.17 28.51
C ASP A 73 5.86 -0.59 27.40
N LEU A 74 6.63 0.17 26.62
CA LEU A 74 7.58 -0.35 25.64
C LEU A 74 8.97 0.20 25.95
N PRO A 75 9.99 -0.66 26.15
CA PRO A 75 11.33 -0.20 26.39
C PRO A 75 11.90 0.50 25.14
N HIS A 76 12.48 1.68 25.34
CA HIS A 76 13.19 2.38 24.28
C HIS A 76 14.58 1.76 24.05
N ARG A 77 14.92 1.44 22.79
CA ARG A 77 16.24 0.96 22.37
C ARG A 77 16.74 1.83 21.22
N SER A 78 17.92 2.40 21.36
CA SER A 78 18.57 3.13 20.26
C SER A 78 19.06 2.17 19.17
N ALA A 79 19.24 2.69 17.96
CA ALA A 79 19.81 1.93 16.84
C ALA A 79 21.18 1.32 17.19
N GLN A 80 22.02 2.06 17.91
CA GLN A 80 23.35 1.62 18.33
C GLN A 80 23.29 0.51 19.40
N ALA A 81 22.24 0.50 20.22
CA ALA A 81 22.02 -0.49 21.27
C ALA A 81 21.22 -1.73 20.80
N TYR A 82 20.72 -1.73 19.56
CA TYR A 82 19.94 -2.84 19.01
C TYR A 82 20.84 -4.04 18.70
N ARG A 83 20.43 -5.24 19.14
CA ARG A 83 21.07 -6.51 18.83
C ARG A 83 19.99 -7.56 18.55
N LEU A 84 20.07 -8.23 17.41
CA LEU A 84 19.24 -9.38 17.05
C LEU A 84 20.10 -10.64 17.14
N THR A 85 19.83 -11.49 18.11
CA THR A 85 20.51 -12.77 18.24
C THR A 85 19.69 -13.85 17.55
N VAL A 86 20.27 -14.48 16.52
CA VAL A 86 19.74 -15.68 15.88
C VAL A 86 20.44 -16.87 16.56
N GLY A 87 19.67 -17.64 17.33
CA GLY A 87 20.16 -18.79 18.09
C GLY A 87 19.19 -19.96 18.08
N GLY A 88 19.39 -20.94 18.98
CA GLY A 88 18.59 -22.17 19.04
C GLY A 88 19.22 -23.31 18.25
N LEU A 89 18.43 -24.03 17.44
CA LEU A 89 18.89 -25.13 16.58
C LEU A 89 19.50 -24.60 15.27
N VAL A 90 20.56 -23.80 15.39
CA VAL A 90 21.33 -23.28 14.26
C VAL A 90 22.76 -23.75 14.35
N GLU A 91 23.39 -23.99 13.20
CA GLU A 91 24.79 -24.42 13.15
C GLU A 91 25.75 -23.30 13.58
N HIS A 92 25.43 -22.06 13.22
CA HIS A 92 26.24 -20.88 13.53
C HIS A 92 25.40 -19.76 14.17
N PRO A 93 25.32 -19.74 15.52
CA PRO A 93 24.69 -18.64 16.24
C PRO A 93 25.34 -17.30 15.87
N THR A 94 24.52 -16.29 15.58
CA THR A 94 25.01 -14.98 15.13
C THR A 94 24.22 -13.86 15.82
N THR A 95 24.91 -12.77 16.13
CA THR A 95 24.28 -11.54 16.60
C THR A 95 24.47 -10.44 15.56
N LEU A 96 23.35 -9.88 15.11
CA LEU A 96 23.29 -8.83 14.10
C LEU A 96 22.99 -7.48 14.77
N THR A 97 23.68 -6.44 14.33
CA THR A 97 23.35 -5.04 14.64
C THR A 97 22.28 -4.53 13.68
N LEU A 98 21.71 -3.35 13.97
CA LEU A 98 20.75 -2.75 13.04
C LEU A 98 21.40 -2.35 11.70
N ALA A 99 22.72 -2.11 11.68
CA ALA A 99 23.43 -1.79 10.46
C ALA A 99 23.56 -3.01 9.53
N ASP A 100 23.65 -4.22 10.10
CA ASP A 100 23.77 -5.47 9.33
C ASP A 100 22.44 -5.86 8.64
N LEU A 101 21.34 -5.19 8.96
CA LEU A 101 19.98 -5.49 8.49
C LEU A 101 19.43 -4.47 7.48
N LYS A 102 20.22 -3.46 7.13
CA LYS A 102 19.85 -2.40 6.18
C LYS A 102 20.51 -2.65 4.84
#